data_AF-A0A1Z8NF30-F1
#
_entry.id   AF-A0A1Z8NF30-F1
#
_cell.length_a   1.000
_cell.length_b   1.000
_cell.length_c   1.000
_cell.angle_alpha   90.00
_cell.angle_beta   90.00
_cell.angle_gamma   90.00
#
_symmetry.space_group_name_H-M   'P 1'
#
loop_
_entity.id
_entity.type
_entity.pdbx_description
1 polymer ?
#
loop_
_entity_poly.entity_id
_entity_poly.type
_entity_poly.pdbx_seq_one_letter_code
_entity_poly.pdbx_strand_id
1 'polypeptide(L)'
;MTDNRVCYDALFVQDSANYPICRIPKKGTIVRSHRFDKYIQSYADFSKFKYELEQFFSRDYIVSCDVRINTGGVNRPFDLDLALIHRKDAGIRINIEVDAPYSFFSREAKHCKGEDILRDDYFLDRGWVVIRFSEIQVHRNIEGCLRYVAELMSQIDTNFEVPLSFLNYSRIKDDPLWDLVQAQKWEKSSYRETYIERELPALPKPNNELDRSLNAQEIYEEKAVVASFSGYMEFIKDHRNRHIRDQRIQFNAEQHKYFIDGIPVPSASSLIRKFFPEFDAFGAARKLRPSNPLYGMSVDEIVTKWNEKGKEAADKGTILHEQIENFYLGDEYNPTEEFSFFEDFSKDHSFLEPYRCEWRIFDEEFGLAGTIDFVAKNEGKLELYDWKRSKKVINPVNGKPIETDKWGKRGIGKLANIDDTSYNHYCLQQSLYRFILEKNYGLEVSKMFLVVIHPDYQQYYKVEVPYLKNYVLYMLNTL
;
A
#
# COMPACT_ATOMS: atom_id res chain seq x y z
N MET A 1 -2.19 -26.34 23.91
CA MET A 1 -1.88 -25.08 23.22
C MET A 1 -1.45 -24.09 24.28
N THR A 2 -0.37 -23.35 24.07
CA THR A 2 0.12 -22.33 25.02
C THR A 2 -0.50 -20.97 24.70
N ASP A 3 -1.00 -20.25 25.70
CA ASP A 3 -1.56 -18.90 25.53
C ASP A 3 -0.53 -17.84 25.96
N ASN A 4 0.49 -17.64 25.12
CA ASN A 4 1.53 -16.65 25.40
C ASN A 4 0.96 -15.25 25.15
N ARG A 5 1.15 -14.34 26.09
CA ARG A 5 0.65 -12.96 26.01
C ARG A 5 1.73 -11.97 26.37
N VAL A 6 1.60 -10.76 25.81
CA VAL A 6 2.45 -9.62 26.18
C VAL A 6 2.27 -9.35 27.68
N CYS A 7 3.36 -9.41 28.43
CA CYS A 7 3.37 -9.35 29.90
C CYS A 7 3.88 -8.01 30.46
N TYR A 8 4.43 -7.15 29.61
CA TYR A 8 5.00 -5.85 29.97
C TYR A 8 4.05 -4.69 29.62
N ASP A 9 4.30 -3.55 30.27
CA ASP A 9 3.79 -2.24 29.89
C ASP A 9 5.00 -1.36 29.56
N ALA A 10 4.95 -0.56 28.51
CA ALA A 10 6.01 0.40 28.21
C ALA A 10 5.43 1.81 28.05
N LEU A 11 6.10 2.78 28.65
CA LEU A 11 5.77 4.21 28.60
C LEU A 11 6.54 4.91 27.46
N PHE A 12 6.65 4.25 26.30
CA PHE A 12 7.32 4.84 25.15
C PHE A 12 6.39 5.82 24.44
N VAL A 13 6.85 7.05 24.20
CA VAL A 13 6.11 8.01 23.38
C VAL A 13 6.22 7.54 21.93
N GLN A 14 5.09 7.15 21.34
CA GLN A 14 5.03 6.77 19.94
C GLN A 14 5.22 8.04 19.09
N ASP A 15 6.42 8.27 18.56
CA ASP A 15 6.65 9.24 17.49
C ASP A 15 6.43 8.54 16.15
N SER A 16 5.47 9.05 15.38
CA SER A 16 5.15 8.56 14.03
C SER A 16 5.65 9.50 12.93
N ALA A 17 6.34 10.59 13.28
CA ALA A 17 6.83 11.60 12.35
C ALA A 17 8.29 11.39 11.96
N ASN A 18 9.10 10.77 12.82
CA ASN A 18 10.54 10.57 12.60
C ASN A 18 10.98 9.15 12.97
N TYR A 19 11.99 8.64 12.26
CA TYR A 19 12.72 7.45 12.65
C TYR A 19 13.71 7.75 13.79
N PRO A 20 13.95 6.82 14.73
CA PRO A 20 13.35 5.49 14.78
C PRO A 20 11.89 5.55 15.25
N ILE A 21 11.01 4.87 14.52
CA ILE A 21 9.60 4.74 14.87
C ILE A 21 9.50 3.50 15.76
N CYS A 22 8.91 3.63 16.95
CA CYS A 22 8.63 2.50 17.82
C CYS A 22 7.14 2.42 18.16
N ARG A 23 6.56 1.24 17.93
CA ARG A 23 5.18 0.92 18.27
C ARG A 23 5.17 -0.35 19.11
N ILE A 24 4.38 -0.35 20.18
CA ILE A 24 4.40 -1.39 21.21
C ILE A 24 3.00 -1.99 21.35
N PRO A 25 2.86 -3.33 21.37
CA PRO A 25 1.57 -3.99 21.55
C PRO A 25 1.01 -3.71 22.94
N LYS A 26 -0.32 -3.75 23.06
CA LYS A 26 -0.98 -3.62 24.37
C LYS A 26 -0.65 -4.83 25.24
N LYS A 27 -0.51 -4.62 26.55
CA LYS A 27 -0.41 -5.72 27.51
C LYS A 27 -1.63 -6.64 27.41
N GLY A 28 -1.38 -7.93 27.51
CA GLY A 28 -2.40 -8.97 27.36
C GLY A 28 -2.71 -9.36 25.91
N THR A 29 -2.15 -8.67 24.91
CA THR A 29 -2.25 -9.10 23.50
C THR A 29 -1.63 -10.50 23.33
N ILE A 30 -2.28 -11.34 22.52
CA ILE A 30 -1.76 -12.67 22.16
C ILE A 30 -0.43 -12.55 21.44
N VAL A 31 0.54 -13.38 21.78
CA VAL A 31 1.83 -13.43 21.09
C VAL A 31 1.84 -14.60 20.12
N ARG A 32 1.67 -14.26 18.85
CA ARG A 32 1.43 -15.23 17.77
C ARG A 32 2.73 -15.88 17.30
N SER A 33 2.74 -17.18 17.09
CA SER A 33 3.89 -18.00 16.69
C SER A 33 4.53 -17.55 15.37
N HIS A 34 5.82 -17.87 15.21
CA HIS A 34 6.65 -17.55 14.06
C HIS A 34 7.41 -18.80 13.57
N ARG A 35 8.01 -18.71 12.39
CA ARG A 35 8.85 -19.75 11.80
C ARG A 35 10.22 -19.20 11.41
N PHE A 36 11.22 -20.08 11.38
CA PHE A 36 12.61 -19.74 11.05
C PHE A 36 12.93 -20.10 9.60
N ASP A 37 12.58 -19.19 8.70
CA ASP A 37 12.75 -19.22 7.26
C ASP A 37 12.09 -17.95 6.68
N LYS A 38 12.41 -17.60 5.43
CA LYS A 38 11.81 -16.47 4.71
C LYS A 38 11.07 -16.96 3.48
N TYR A 39 9.90 -16.37 3.21
CA TYR A 39 9.19 -16.60 1.97
C TYR A 39 9.86 -15.90 0.80
N ILE A 40 10.28 -14.66 0.97
CA ILE A 40 11.08 -13.92 0.00
C ILE A 40 12.52 -13.87 0.49
N GLN A 41 13.42 -14.49 -0.27
CA GLN A 41 14.85 -14.34 -0.03
C GLN A 41 15.26 -12.91 -0.44
N SER A 42 15.27 -11.98 0.53
CA SER A 42 15.84 -10.65 0.35
C SER A 42 17.36 -10.71 0.44
N TYR A 43 18.03 -9.95 -0.41
CA TYR A 43 19.49 -9.82 -0.45
C TYR A 43 19.97 -8.48 0.12
N ALA A 44 19.11 -7.77 0.86
CA ALA A 44 19.54 -6.59 1.61
C ALA A 44 20.60 -7.01 2.64
N ASP A 45 21.79 -6.44 2.55
CA ASP A 45 22.90 -6.79 3.44
C ASP A 45 22.81 -6.02 4.76
N PHE A 46 22.11 -6.62 5.73
CA PHE A 46 22.12 -6.18 7.11
C PHE A 46 23.10 -6.98 7.98
N SER A 47 24.04 -7.71 7.37
CA SER A 47 24.91 -8.66 8.09
C SER A 47 25.73 -7.98 9.18
N LYS A 48 26.23 -6.76 8.91
CA LYS A 48 26.95 -5.97 9.93
C LYS A 48 26.04 -5.59 11.09
N PHE A 49 24.85 -5.07 10.83
CA PHE A 49 23.93 -4.67 11.90
C PHE A 49 23.45 -5.87 12.72
N LYS A 50 23.10 -6.96 12.04
CA LYS A 50 22.76 -8.24 12.67
C LYS A 50 23.90 -8.75 13.55
N TYR A 51 25.13 -8.76 13.04
CA TYR A 51 26.31 -9.21 13.77
C TYR A 51 26.49 -8.43 15.07
N GLU A 52 26.40 -7.10 15.02
CA GLU A 52 26.51 -6.25 16.21
C GLU A 52 25.37 -6.54 17.20
N LEU A 53 24.12 -6.69 16.73
CA LEU A 53 23.01 -7.11 17.60
C LEU A 53 23.28 -8.48 18.26
N GLU A 54 23.84 -9.44 17.53
CA GLU A 54 24.21 -10.75 18.08
C GLU A 54 25.25 -10.64 19.19
N GLN A 55 26.25 -9.76 19.06
CA GLN A 55 27.26 -9.59 20.11
C GLN A 55 26.66 -9.17 21.45
N PHE A 56 25.62 -8.35 21.44
CA PHE A 56 25.04 -7.77 22.67
C PHE A 56 23.81 -8.50 23.19
N PHE A 57 22.95 -9.03 22.30
CA PHE A 57 21.64 -9.53 22.68
C PHE A 57 21.53 -11.06 22.65
N SER A 58 22.48 -11.78 22.04
CA SER A 58 22.36 -13.24 21.79
C SER A 58 22.28 -14.12 23.05
N ARG A 59 22.74 -13.61 24.20
CA ARG A 59 22.68 -14.31 25.49
C ARG A 59 21.23 -14.70 25.83
N ASP A 60 20.33 -13.73 25.81
CA ASP A 60 18.94 -13.91 26.25
C ASP A 60 17.95 -13.90 25.07
N TYR A 61 18.38 -13.45 23.90
CA TYR A 61 17.55 -13.35 22.69
C TYR A 61 18.12 -14.16 21.53
N ILE A 62 17.22 -14.62 20.67
CA ILE A 62 17.54 -15.08 19.33
C ILE A 62 17.51 -13.84 18.43
N VAL A 63 18.62 -13.56 17.74
CA VAL A 63 18.72 -12.52 16.72
C VAL A 63 18.68 -13.22 15.36
N SER A 64 17.69 -12.93 14.53
CA SER A 64 17.53 -13.63 13.25
C SER A 64 17.03 -12.72 12.15
N CYS A 65 17.57 -12.86 10.95
CA CYS A 65 17.04 -12.29 9.71
C CYS A 65 16.19 -13.30 8.94
N ASP A 66 16.01 -14.52 9.45
CA ASP A 66 15.24 -15.60 8.83
C ASP A 66 14.02 -15.88 9.68
N VAL A 67 13.10 -14.92 9.75
CA VAL A 67 11.86 -15.05 10.51
C VAL A 67 10.69 -14.62 9.64
N ARG A 68 9.63 -15.42 9.68
CA ARG A 68 8.34 -15.10 9.09
C ARG A 68 7.17 -15.38 10.01
N ILE A 69 6.06 -14.71 9.72
CA ILE A 69 4.75 -14.97 10.31
C ILE A 69 3.81 -15.46 9.21
N ASN A 70 3.37 -16.71 9.33
CA ASN A 70 2.40 -17.29 8.41
C ASN A 70 1.02 -16.64 8.56
N THR A 71 0.39 -16.32 7.44
CA THR A 71 -0.91 -15.65 7.35
C THR A 71 -2.02 -16.60 6.87
N GLY A 72 -1.69 -17.88 6.64
CA GLY A 72 -2.57 -18.87 6.05
C GLY A 72 -1.95 -19.52 4.81
N GLY A 73 -2.50 -20.66 4.37
CA GLY A 73 -1.97 -21.40 3.21
C GLY A 73 -2.11 -20.67 1.87
N VAL A 74 -2.96 -19.63 1.83
CA VAL A 74 -3.39 -18.94 0.61
C VAL A 74 -2.72 -17.57 0.46
N ASN A 75 -2.62 -16.81 1.56
CA ASN A 75 -2.02 -15.47 1.55
C ASN A 75 -0.50 -15.54 1.72
N ARG A 76 0.18 -14.50 1.25
CA ARG A 76 1.62 -14.33 1.45
C ARG A 76 1.94 -14.11 2.95
N PRO A 77 2.93 -14.82 3.53
CA PRO A 77 3.37 -14.57 4.89
C PRO A 77 4.12 -13.24 5.00
N PHE A 78 4.27 -12.72 6.22
CA PHE A 78 5.12 -11.56 6.47
C PHE A 78 6.53 -12.02 6.81
N ASP A 79 7.50 -11.59 6.00
CA ASP A 79 8.91 -11.71 6.32
C ASP A 79 9.35 -10.49 7.12
N LEU A 80 10.21 -10.70 8.11
CA LEU A 80 10.80 -9.64 8.95
C LEU A 80 12.22 -9.36 8.47
N ASP A 81 12.65 -8.10 8.50
CA ASP A 81 14.04 -7.76 8.20
C ASP A 81 14.99 -8.34 9.25
N LEU A 82 14.70 -8.06 10.52
CA LEU A 82 15.40 -8.63 11.67
C LEU A 82 14.45 -8.82 12.84
N ALA A 83 14.58 -9.92 13.56
CA ALA A 83 13.79 -10.24 14.73
C ALA A 83 14.68 -10.44 15.96
N LEU A 84 14.24 -9.91 17.10
CA LEU A 84 14.72 -10.27 18.43
C LEU A 84 13.63 -11.03 19.17
N ILE A 85 13.90 -12.29 19.50
CA ILE A 85 12.94 -13.18 20.15
C ILE A 85 13.54 -13.64 21.47
N HIS A 86 12.91 -13.32 22.60
CA HIS A 86 13.43 -13.69 23.90
C HIS A 86 13.39 -15.23 24.06
N ARG A 87 14.49 -15.83 24.54
CA ARG A 87 14.67 -17.30 24.60
C ARG A 87 13.76 -18.00 25.61
N LYS A 88 13.41 -17.33 26.70
CA LYS A 88 12.61 -17.90 27.81
C LYS A 88 11.23 -17.27 27.98
N ASP A 89 11.14 -15.94 28.00
CA ASP A 89 9.88 -15.20 27.99
C ASP A 89 9.28 -15.16 26.58
N ALA A 90 8.26 -15.99 26.35
CA ALA A 90 7.55 -16.01 25.07
C ALA A 90 6.75 -14.73 24.78
N GLY A 91 6.60 -13.84 25.78
CA GLY A 91 5.88 -12.57 25.71
C GLY A 91 6.63 -11.46 24.97
N ILE A 92 7.96 -11.56 24.82
CA ILE A 92 8.81 -10.49 24.29
C ILE A 92 9.33 -10.84 22.89
N ARG A 93 8.85 -10.10 21.89
CA ARG A 93 9.28 -10.21 20.50
C ARG A 93 9.34 -8.84 19.86
N ILE A 94 10.44 -8.59 19.14
CA ILE A 94 10.69 -7.32 18.47
C ILE A 94 10.93 -7.59 16.99
N ASN A 95 10.13 -6.95 16.16
CA ASN A 95 10.34 -6.82 14.74
C ASN A 95 11.12 -5.52 14.49
N ILE A 96 12.33 -5.63 13.94
CA ILE A 96 13.17 -4.50 13.55
C ILE A 96 13.14 -4.43 12.02
N GLU A 97 12.56 -3.36 11.50
CA GLU A 97 12.42 -3.05 10.08
C GLU A 97 13.43 -1.97 9.69
N VAL A 98 14.04 -2.11 8.51
CA VAL A 98 15.01 -1.15 7.98
C VAL A 98 14.47 -0.57 6.68
N ASP A 99 13.90 0.63 6.79
CA ASP A 99 13.14 1.24 5.70
C ASP A 99 14.09 1.94 4.71
N ALA A 100 14.07 1.49 3.46
CA ALA A 100 14.77 2.12 2.35
C ALA A 100 13.84 3.07 1.58
N PRO A 101 14.28 4.28 1.18
CA PRO A 101 13.39 5.26 0.55
C PRO A 101 12.88 4.85 -0.83
N TYR A 102 13.59 3.98 -1.53
CA TYR A 102 13.17 3.41 -2.80
C TYR A 102 13.77 2.02 -3.00
N SER A 103 13.09 1.18 -3.77
CA SER A 103 13.54 -0.15 -4.17
C SER A 103 14.83 -0.07 -4.98
N PHE A 104 15.74 -0.99 -4.70
CA PHE A 104 17.02 -1.03 -5.39
C PHE A 104 16.87 -1.37 -6.89
N PHE A 105 15.97 -2.31 -7.22
CA PHE A 105 15.75 -2.78 -8.60
C PHE A 105 14.70 -1.99 -9.36
N SER A 106 13.48 -1.92 -8.81
CA SER A 106 12.34 -1.29 -9.47
C SER A 106 12.42 0.24 -9.44
N ARG A 107 13.28 0.79 -8.59
CA ARG A 107 13.41 2.24 -8.31
C ARG A 107 12.14 2.87 -7.76
N GLU A 108 11.12 2.08 -7.44
CA GLU A 108 9.87 2.58 -6.89
C GLU A 108 10.10 3.12 -5.48
N ALA A 109 9.44 4.23 -5.13
CA ALA A 109 9.46 4.75 -3.77
C ALA A 109 8.78 3.77 -2.80
N LYS A 110 9.34 3.64 -1.59
CA LYS A 110 8.85 2.73 -0.54
C LYS A 110 8.80 3.42 0.82
N HIS A 111 8.05 2.84 1.76
CA HIS A 111 7.97 3.26 3.15
C HIS A 111 7.64 4.75 3.33
N CYS A 112 6.74 5.25 2.46
CA CYS A 112 6.32 6.64 2.52
C CYS A 112 5.31 6.84 3.66
N LYS A 113 5.20 8.08 4.16
CA LYS A 113 4.23 8.47 5.20
C LYS A 113 2.87 7.79 5.02
N GLY A 114 2.48 7.01 6.03
CA GLY A 114 1.19 6.34 6.11
C GLY A 114 1.10 4.96 5.46
N GLU A 115 2.09 4.52 4.66
CA GLU A 115 2.03 3.23 3.95
C GLU A 115 2.13 2.03 4.91
N ASP A 116 2.93 2.15 5.96
CA ASP A 116 3.28 1.02 6.84
C ASP A 116 2.36 0.87 8.07
N ILE A 117 1.45 1.82 8.32
CA ILE A 117 0.65 1.88 9.55
C ILE A 117 -0.13 0.59 9.78
N LEU A 118 -0.83 0.09 8.75
CA LEU A 118 -1.65 -1.12 8.89
C LEU A 118 -0.79 -2.39 9.03
N ARG A 119 0.38 -2.42 8.40
CA ARG A 119 1.32 -3.53 8.55
C ARG A 119 1.81 -3.58 10.00
N ASP A 120 2.20 -2.44 10.54
CA ASP A 120 2.58 -2.34 11.95
C ASP A 120 1.42 -2.74 12.87
N ASP A 121 0.18 -2.26 12.63
CA ASP A 121 -1.01 -2.66 13.40
C ASP A 121 -1.19 -4.19 13.39
N TYR A 122 -1.01 -4.82 12.23
CA TYR A 122 -1.08 -6.28 12.09
C TYR A 122 -0.07 -7.02 12.99
N PHE A 123 1.16 -6.49 13.13
CA PHE A 123 2.19 -7.03 14.02
C PHE A 123 1.86 -6.77 15.50
N LEU A 124 1.42 -5.57 15.83
CA LEU A 124 1.07 -5.16 17.19
C LEU A 124 -0.08 -6.01 17.75
N ASP A 125 -1.10 -6.28 16.93
CA ASP A 125 -2.25 -7.11 17.31
C ASP A 125 -1.86 -8.59 17.53
N ARG A 126 -0.65 -8.97 17.12
CA ARG A 126 -0.04 -10.30 17.26
C ARG A 126 1.13 -10.33 18.24
N GLY A 127 1.26 -9.28 19.05
CA GLY A 127 2.17 -9.23 20.19
C GLY A 127 3.62 -8.94 19.81
N TRP A 128 3.88 -8.38 18.63
CA TRP A 128 5.21 -7.94 18.22
C TRP A 128 5.38 -6.46 18.49
N VAL A 129 6.46 -6.09 19.18
CA VAL A 129 6.98 -4.72 19.14
C VAL A 129 7.49 -4.46 17.73
N VAL A 130 7.23 -3.27 17.18
CA VAL A 130 7.78 -2.86 15.89
C VAL A 130 8.72 -1.68 16.12
N ILE A 131 9.97 -1.82 15.67
CA ILE A 131 10.93 -0.72 15.56
C ILE A 131 11.24 -0.57 14.08
N ARG A 132 11.12 0.66 13.56
CA ARG A 132 11.56 0.98 12.20
C ARG A 132 12.70 1.96 12.28
N PHE A 133 13.82 1.63 11.66
CA PHE A 133 14.91 2.55 11.42
C PHE A 133 14.92 2.95 9.95
N SER A 134 15.35 4.17 9.64
CA SER A 134 15.71 4.45 8.25
C SER A 134 17.00 3.72 7.89
N GLU A 135 17.12 3.30 6.64
CA GLU A 135 18.32 2.62 6.14
C GLU A 135 19.59 3.44 6.42
N ILE A 136 19.54 4.77 6.28
CA ILE A 136 20.69 5.62 6.56
C ILE A 136 21.09 5.64 8.04
N GLN A 137 20.14 5.54 8.98
CA GLN A 137 20.46 5.42 10.42
C GLN A 137 21.25 4.14 10.69
N VAL A 138 20.80 3.01 10.13
CA VAL A 138 21.47 1.72 10.28
C VAL A 138 22.86 1.76 9.64
N HIS A 139 23.00 2.32 8.44
CA HIS A 139 24.31 2.36 7.76
C HIS A 139 25.32 3.33 8.39
N ARG A 140 24.87 4.49 8.90
CA ARG A 140 25.78 5.54 9.39
C ARG A 140 25.97 5.56 10.90
N ASN A 141 25.08 4.94 11.67
CA ASN A 141 25.12 4.99 13.13
C ASN A 141 24.53 3.73 13.77
N ILE A 142 25.16 2.58 13.51
CA ILE A 142 24.81 1.29 14.13
C ILE A 142 24.79 1.39 15.66
N GLU A 143 25.81 2.02 16.26
CA GLU A 143 25.93 2.16 17.71
C GLU A 143 24.72 2.88 18.33
N GLY A 144 24.25 3.96 17.71
CA GLY A 144 23.05 4.66 18.12
C GLY A 144 21.79 3.80 17.99
N CYS A 145 21.69 2.98 16.95
CA CYS A 145 20.57 2.03 16.77
C CYS A 145 20.59 0.93 17.85
N LEU A 146 21.76 0.36 18.16
CA LEU A 146 21.94 -0.62 19.24
C LEU A 146 21.54 -0.01 20.59
N ARG A 147 22.00 1.21 20.87
CA ARG A 147 21.64 1.95 22.08
C ARG A 147 20.13 2.13 22.19
N TYR A 148 19.47 2.53 21.10
CA TYR A 148 18.01 2.67 21.08
C TYR A 148 17.29 1.35 21.41
N VAL A 149 17.72 0.25 20.79
CA VAL A 149 17.15 -1.09 21.05
C VAL A 149 17.35 -1.49 22.52
N ALA A 150 18.54 -1.29 23.09
CA ALA A 150 18.79 -1.59 24.50
C ALA A 150 17.98 -0.71 25.48
N GLU A 151 17.83 0.59 25.18
CA GLU A 151 17.01 1.51 25.98
C GLU A 151 15.52 1.13 25.96
N LEU A 152 15.04 0.55 24.85
CA LEU A 152 13.70 -0.03 24.78
C LEU A 152 13.62 -1.35 25.56
N MET A 153 14.60 -2.23 25.38
CA MET A 153 14.62 -3.55 26.03
C MET A 153 14.63 -3.44 27.55
N SER A 154 15.34 -2.47 28.13
CA SER A 154 15.33 -2.25 29.58
C SER A 154 13.98 -1.80 30.16
N GLN A 155 13.04 -1.40 29.30
CA GLN A 155 11.67 -1.05 29.70
C GLN A 155 10.71 -2.22 29.58
N ILE A 156 10.93 -3.15 28.64
CA ILE A 156 10.01 -4.26 28.36
C ILE A 156 10.50 -5.60 28.93
N ASP A 157 11.79 -5.76 29.18
CA ASP A 157 12.39 -6.90 29.87
C ASP A 157 13.00 -6.43 31.20
N THR A 158 12.35 -6.81 32.31
CA THR A 158 12.79 -6.43 33.66
C THR A 158 14.13 -7.04 34.06
N ASN A 159 14.60 -8.09 33.36
CA ASN A 159 15.89 -8.72 33.62
C ASN A 159 17.00 -8.21 32.68
N PHE A 160 16.65 -7.35 31.72
CA PHE A 160 17.62 -6.80 30.78
C PHE A 160 18.34 -5.59 31.39
N GLU A 161 19.65 -5.72 31.57
CA GLU A 161 20.52 -4.63 31.97
C GLU A 161 21.22 -4.03 30.74
N VAL A 162 21.08 -2.72 30.54
CA VAL A 162 21.76 -2.02 29.45
C VAL A 162 23.28 -2.10 29.68
N PRO A 163 24.06 -2.60 28.70
CA PRO A 163 25.51 -2.64 28.83
C PRO A 163 26.08 -1.24 29.09
N LEU A 164 26.98 -1.10 30.06
CA LEU A 164 27.60 0.20 30.40
C LEU A 164 28.32 0.84 29.20
N SER A 165 28.83 0.04 28.27
CA SER A 165 29.43 0.52 27.01
C SER A 165 28.47 1.38 26.19
N PHE A 166 27.16 1.11 26.26
CA PHE A 166 26.16 1.84 25.48
C PHE A 166 25.92 3.26 26.00
N LEU A 167 26.28 3.55 27.24
CA LEU A 167 26.25 4.92 27.78
C LEU A 167 27.22 5.84 27.03
N ASN A 168 28.28 5.28 26.44
CA ASN A 168 29.25 6.01 25.64
C ASN A 168 28.79 6.24 24.20
N TYR A 169 27.82 5.46 23.70
CA TYR A 169 27.27 5.65 22.36
C TYR A 169 26.37 6.86 22.33
N SER A 170 26.49 7.72 21.31
CA SER A 170 25.54 8.82 21.15
C SER A 170 24.14 8.28 20.86
N ARG A 171 23.10 8.96 21.36
CA ARG A 171 21.72 8.67 20.95
C ARG A 171 21.61 8.83 19.42
N ILE A 172 20.90 7.91 18.77
CA ILE A 172 20.60 8.03 17.34
C ILE A 172 19.84 9.34 17.09
N LYS A 173 20.19 10.03 16.01
CA LYS A 173 19.50 11.27 15.62
C LYS A 173 18.22 10.93 14.88
N ASP A 174 17.18 11.71 15.15
CA ASP A 174 15.91 11.61 14.44
C ASP A 174 16.12 11.84 12.94
N ASP A 175 15.48 11.00 12.12
CA ASP A 175 15.45 11.14 10.66
C ASP A 175 13.99 11.30 10.21
N PRO A 176 13.60 12.41 9.58
CA PRO A 176 12.21 12.65 9.21
C PRO A 176 11.66 11.56 8.29
N LEU A 177 10.46 11.07 8.59
CA LEU A 177 9.76 10.16 7.68
C LEU A 177 9.55 10.85 6.33
N TRP A 178 9.87 10.18 5.23
CA TRP A 178 9.76 10.75 3.89
C TRP A 178 8.37 10.55 3.29
N ASP A 179 7.95 11.52 2.48
CA ASP A 179 6.80 11.35 1.59
C ASP A 179 7.23 10.83 0.21
N LEU A 180 6.24 10.53 -0.63
CA LEU A 180 6.47 10.01 -1.98
C LEU A 180 7.30 10.98 -2.85
N VAL A 181 7.09 12.29 -2.72
CA VAL A 181 7.84 13.30 -3.49
C VAL A 181 9.32 13.27 -3.09
N GLN A 182 9.61 13.21 -1.79
CA GLN A 182 10.98 13.20 -1.28
C GLN A 182 11.70 11.89 -1.63
N ALA A 183 11.03 10.75 -1.49
CA ALA A 183 11.57 9.46 -1.93
C ALA A 183 11.93 9.45 -3.43
N GLN A 184 11.06 10.00 -4.28
CA GLN A 184 11.33 10.14 -5.72
C GLN A 184 12.45 11.14 -6.04
N LYS A 185 12.61 12.20 -5.24
CA LYS A 185 13.77 13.11 -5.37
C LYS A 185 15.08 12.38 -5.06
N TRP A 186 15.09 11.58 -3.99
CA TRP A 186 16.24 10.77 -3.60
C TRP A 186 16.57 9.67 -4.60
N GLU A 187 15.55 9.02 -5.18
CA GLU A 187 15.72 8.07 -6.28
C GLU A 187 16.45 8.72 -7.46
N LYS A 188 15.98 9.89 -7.90
CA LYS A 188 16.59 10.64 -9.02
C LYS A 188 18.02 11.08 -8.75
N SER A 189 18.34 11.41 -7.49
CA SER A 189 19.70 11.77 -7.09
C SER A 189 20.59 10.58 -6.73
N SER A 190 20.08 9.34 -6.83
CA SER A 190 20.79 8.12 -6.39
C SER A 190 21.31 8.27 -4.96
N TYR A 191 20.42 8.69 -4.05
CA TYR A 191 20.76 9.02 -2.66
C TYR A 191 21.30 7.82 -1.86
N ARG A 192 20.68 6.64 -2.00
CA ARG A 192 21.11 5.40 -1.31
C ARG A 192 22.55 5.02 -1.68
N GLU A 193 22.91 5.22 -2.95
CA GLU A 193 24.24 4.96 -3.49
C GLU A 193 25.33 5.89 -2.92
N THR A 194 24.96 6.91 -2.14
CA THR A 194 25.92 7.77 -1.43
C THR A 194 26.42 7.18 -0.10
N TYR A 195 25.77 6.13 0.41
CA TYR A 195 26.15 5.49 1.67
C TYR A 195 26.09 3.97 1.68
N ILE A 196 25.63 3.33 0.61
CA ILE A 196 25.70 1.87 0.41
C ILE A 196 26.90 1.55 -0.47
N GLU A 197 27.82 0.73 0.04
CA GLU A 197 28.93 0.19 -0.76
C GLU A 197 28.36 -0.82 -1.78
N ARG A 198 28.78 -0.69 -3.04
CA ARG A 198 28.14 -1.32 -4.19
C ARG A 198 28.25 -2.85 -4.18
N GLU A 199 27.15 -3.51 -3.89
CA GLU A 199 26.77 -4.77 -4.55
C GLU A 199 25.32 -4.65 -5.03
N LEU A 200 25.07 -4.94 -6.31
CA LEU A 200 23.70 -5.11 -6.77
C LEU A 200 23.21 -6.43 -6.19
N PRO A 201 22.19 -6.46 -5.32
CA PRO A 201 21.65 -7.72 -4.83
C PRO A 201 21.09 -8.52 -6.02
N ALA A 202 20.79 -9.81 -5.84
CA ALA A 202 19.96 -10.52 -6.81
C ALA A 202 18.49 -10.12 -6.63
N LEU A 203 17.68 -10.26 -7.70
CA LEU A 203 16.24 -10.05 -7.59
C LEU A 203 15.66 -10.99 -6.52
N PRO A 204 14.86 -10.50 -5.58
CA PRO A 204 14.21 -11.35 -4.60
C PRO A 204 13.36 -12.41 -5.31
N LYS A 205 13.40 -13.64 -4.82
CA LYS A 205 12.59 -14.73 -5.36
C LYS A 205 11.77 -15.38 -4.24
N PRO A 206 10.49 -15.68 -4.50
CA PRO A 206 9.68 -16.42 -3.55
C PRO A 206 10.15 -17.88 -3.47
N ASN A 207 10.20 -18.41 -2.25
CA ASN A 207 10.38 -19.83 -2.00
C ASN A 207 9.01 -20.52 -1.96
N ASN A 208 8.57 -20.98 -3.13
CA ASN A 208 7.26 -21.58 -3.34
C ASN A 208 7.10 -22.95 -2.67
N GLU A 209 8.17 -23.57 -2.18
CA GLU A 209 8.13 -24.88 -1.52
C GLU A 209 7.79 -24.79 -0.02
N LEU A 210 7.75 -23.58 0.54
CA LEU A 210 7.49 -23.39 1.95
C LEU A 210 6.04 -23.67 2.33
N ASP A 211 5.86 -24.40 3.43
CA ASP A 211 4.54 -24.51 4.05
C ASP A 211 4.10 -23.16 4.63
N ARG A 212 3.00 -22.65 4.09
CA ARG A 212 2.33 -21.40 4.53
C ARG A 212 1.11 -21.68 5.42
N SER A 213 0.66 -22.93 5.48
CA SER A 213 -0.52 -23.31 6.26
C SER A 213 -0.29 -23.04 7.76
N LEU A 214 -1.38 -22.75 8.47
CA LEU A 214 -1.32 -22.59 9.90
C LEU A 214 -1.43 -23.96 10.57
N ASN A 215 -0.52 -24.27 11.48
CA ASN A 215 -0.63 -25.43 12.35
C ASN A 215 -1.69 -25.20 13.45
N ALA A 216 -2.01 -26.23 14.23
CA ALA A 216 -3.06 -26.16 15.25
C ALA A 216 -2.85 -25.05 16.30
N GLN A 217 -1.60 -24.75 16.65
CA GLN A 217 -1.25 -23.68 17.60
C GLN A 217 -1.44 -22.31 16.95
N GLU A 218 -0.94 -22.11 15.73
CA GLU A 218 -1.08 -20.85 14.98
C GLU A 218 -2.56 -20.52 14.71
N ILE A 219 -3.40 -21.52 14.42
CA ILE A 219 -4.85 -21.35 14.25
C ILE A 219 -5.51 -20.88 15.56
N TYR A 220 -5.11 -21.47 16.68
CA TYR A 220 -5.64 -21.11 18.00
C TYR A 220 -5.28 -19.67 18.36
N GLU A 221 -4.02 -19.29 18.15
CA GLU A 221 -3.54 -17.93 18.44
C GLU A 221 -4.20 -16.89 17.53
N GLU A 222 -4.36 -17.19 16.23
CA GLU A 222 -5.02 -16.26 15.30
C GLU A 222 -6.48 -15.98 15.69
N LYS A 223 -7.21 -16.98 16.19
CA LYS A 223 -8.57 -16.78 16.71
C LYS A 223 -8.62 -15.91 17.95
N ALA A 224 -7.52 -15.79 18.68
CA ALA A 224 -7.41 -14.95 19.88
C ALA A 224 -6.91 -13.53 19.57
N VAL A 225 -6.53 -13.24 18.31
CA VAL A 225 -6.12 -11.90 17.88
C VAL A 225 -7.33 -10.96 17.95
N VAL A 226 -7.12 -9.80 18.57
CA VAL A 226 -8.09 -8.70 18.59
C VAL A 226 -7.52 -7.58 17.74
N ALA A 227 -8.13 -7.34 16.58
CA ALA A 227 -7.69 -6.29 15.68
C ALA A 227 -7.85 -4.91 16.34
N SER A 228 -6.80 -4.08 16.27
CA SER A 228 -6.82 -2.68 16.74
C SER A 228 -7.52 -1.74 15.76
N PHE A 229 -7.67 -2.16 14.50
CA PHE A 229 -8.39 -1.39 13.50
C PHE A 229 -9.85 -1.17 13.91
N SER A 230 -10.21 0.09 14.15
CA SER A 230 -11.58 0.53 14.46
C SER A 230 -12.15 1.30 13.28
N GLY A 231 -12.76 0.61 12.32
CA GLY A 231 -13.43 1.24 11.18
C GLY A 231 -14.62 0.41 10.71
N TYR A 232 -15.62 1.07 10.15
CA TYR A 232 -16.77 0.39 9.57
C TYR A 232 -16.35 -0.36 8.29
N MET A 233 -16.56 -1.67 8.27
CA MET A 233 -16.36 -2.46 7.04
C MET A 233 -17.64 -2.38 6.22
N GLU A 234 -17.50 -1.88 5.00
CA GLU A 234 -18.63 -1.72 4.10
C GLU A 234 -19.12 -3.09 3.61
N PHE A 235 -20.44 -3.30 3.70
CA PHE A 235 -21.05 -4.50 3.14
C PHE A 235 -21.04 -4.45 1.61
N ILE A 236 -21.05 -5.62 0.99
CA ILE A 236 -21.25 -5.73 -0.45
C ILE A 236 -22.73 -5.47 -0.72
N LYS A 237 -23.06 -4.42 -1.47
CA LYS A 237 -24.45 -4.09 -1.85
C LYS A 237 -24.92 -4.95 -3.02
N ASP A 238 -24.11 -5.03 -4.09
CA ASP A 238 -24.47 -5.81 -5.27
C ASP A 238 -24.22 -7.32 -5.10
N HIS A 239 -25.27 -8.11 -5.26
CA HIS A 239 -25.25 -9.56 -5.13
C HIS A 239 -25.49 -10.31 -6.44
N ARG A 240 -25.51 -9.62 -7.58
CA ARG A 240 -25.55 -10.29 -8.89
C ARG A 240 -24.28 -11.15 -9.06
N ASN A 241 -24.44 -12.34 -9.62
CA ASN A 241 -23.32 -13.25 -9.93
C ASN A 241 -22.28 -13.38 -8.79
N ARG A 242 -22.72 -13.57 -7.53
CA ARG A 242 -21.83 -13.70 -6.36
C ARG A 242 -20.69 -14.69 -6.63
N HIS A 243 -19.49 -14.30 -6.22
CA HIS A 243 -18.32 -15.17 -6.30
C HIS A 243 -17.93 -15.67 -4.90
N ILE A 244 -17.41 -16.89 -4.80
CA ILE A 244 -17.00 -17.46 -3.49
C ILE A 244 -15.93 -16.60 -2.79
N ARG A 245 -15.13 -15.87 -3.57
CA ARG A 245 -14.10 -14.96 -3.08
C ARG A 245 -14.65 -13.67 -2.45
N ASP A 246 -15.91 -13.31 -2.72
CA ASP A 246 -16.54 -12.12 -2.14
C ASP A 246 -16.53 -12.15 -0.60
N GLN A 247 -16.52 -13.35 0.01
CA GLN A 247 -16.49 -13.53 1.46
C GLN A 247 -15.11 -13.28 2.09
N ARG A 248 -14.05 -13.26 1.28
CA ARG A 248 -12.66 -13.14 1.73
C ARG A 248 -12.15 -11.71 1.74
N ILE A 249 -12.84 -10.80 1.06
CA ILE A 249 -12.44 -9.40 0.93
C ILE A 249 -13.32 -8.50 1.78
N GLN A 250 -12.69 -7.58 2.49
CA GLN A 250 -13.37 -6.56 3.25
C GLN A 250 -12.81 -5.19 2.86
N PHE A 251 -13.66 -4.17 2.86
CA PHE A 251 -13.28 -2.81 2.47
C PHE A 251 -13.78 -1.80 3.49
N ASN A 252 -12.96 -0.82 3.81
CA ASN A 252 -13.33 0.34 4.62
C ASN A 252 -13.30 1.58 3.72
N ALA A 253 -14.48 2.15 3.43
CA ALA A 253 -14.63 3.29 2.54
C ALA A 253 -13.98 4.57 3.10
N GLU A 254 -14.14 4.82 4.40
CA GLU A 254 -13.67 6.05 5.06
C GLU A 254 -12.15 6.25 4.91
N GLN A 255 -11.38 5.18 5.14
CA GLN A 255 -9.91 5.20 5.04
C GLN A 255 -9.41 4.65 3.70
N HIS A 256 -10.32 4.20 2.82
CA HIS A 256 -10.02 3.56 1.54
C HIS A 256 -9.04 2.38 1.66
N LYS A 257 -9.34 1.44 2.57
CA LYS A 257 -8.46 0.31 2.93
C LYS A 257 -9.09 -1.04 2.63
N TYR A 258 -8.27 -1.96 2.13
CA TYR A 258 -8.68 -3.31 1.79
C TYR A 258 -8.04 -4.33 2.72
N PHE A 259 -8.77 -5.40 3.01
CA PHE A 259 -8.31 -6.53 3.79
C PHE A 259 -8.69 -7.83 3.08
N ILE A 260 -7.76 -8.77 2.99
CA ILE A 260 -7.99 -10.13 2.48
C ILE A 260 -7.81 -11.09 3.66
N ASP A 261 -8.87 -11.80 4.04
CA ASP A 261 -8.88 -12.69 5.21
C ASP A 261 -8.36 -11.98 6.49
N GLY A 262 -8.69 -10.69 6.66
CA GLY A 262 -8.24 -9.85 7.78
C GLY A 262 -6.82 -9.28 7.65
N ILE A 263 -6.11 -9.57 6.55
CA ILE A 263 -4.75 -9.07 6.29
C ILE A 263 -4.84 -7.79 5.46
N PRO A 264 -4.25 -6.67 5.90
CA PRO A 264 -4.29 -5.42 5.15
C PRO A 264 -3.48 -5.52 3.86
N VAL A 265 -4.04 -4.99 2.77
CA VAL A 265 -3.39 -4.97 1.45
C VAL A 265 -3.48 -3.61 0.76
N PRO A 266 -2.47 -3.19 -0.02
CA PRO A 266 -2.55 -1.99 -0.83
C PRO A 266 -3.61 -2.11 -1.93
N SER A 267 -4.11 -0.95 -2.38
CA SER A 267 -4.99 -0.88 -3.54
C SER A 267 -4.21 -0.92 -4.86
N ALA A 268 -4.88 -1.36 -5.93
CA ALA A 268 -4.39 -1.30 -7.29
C ALA A 268 -3.89 0.10 -7.69
N SER A 269 -4.63 1.16 -7.32
CA SER A 269 -4.25 2.55 -7.61
C SER A 269 -3.01 2.98 -6.83
N SER A 270 -2.86 2.55 -5.57
CA SER A 270 -1.66 2.80 -4.77
C SER A 270 -0.41 2.16 -5.38
N LEU A 271 -0.51 0.94 -5.93
CA LEU A 271 0.59 0.29 -6.65
C LEU A 271 0.99 1.11 -7.89
N ILE A 272 0.03 1.44 -8.75
CA ILE A 272 0.28 2.16 -10.01
C ILE A 272 0.94 3.51 -9.75
N ARG A 273 0.46 4.26 -8.74
CA ARG A 273 0.99 5.57 -8.38
C ARG A 273 2.50 5.55 -8.11
N LYS A 274 3.05 4.47 -7.55
CA LYS A 274 4.49 4.35 -7.25
C LYS A 274 5.38 4.40 -8.50
N PHE A 275 4.82 4.13 -9.67
CA PHE A 275 5.54 4.15 -10.94
C PHE A 275 5.50 5.49 -11.66
N PHE A 276 4.83 6.51 -11.13
CA PHE A 276 4.70 7.82 -11.77
C PHE A 276 5.11 8.97 -10.84
N PRO A 277 5.58 10.11 -11.38
CA PRO A 277 6.00 11.26 -10.56
C PRO A 277 4.85 11.87 -9.77
N GLU A 278 5.01 11.95 -8.45
CA GLU A 278 4.06 12.63 -7.57
C GLU A 278 4.12 14.16 -7.78
N PHE A 279 2.99 14.84 -7.60
CA PHE A 279 2.93 16.28 -7.79
C PHE A 279 3.62 17.02 -6.62
N ASP A 280 4.82 17.55 -6.87
CA ASP A 280 5.53 18.45 -5.94
C ASP A 280 4.81 19.80 -5.83
N ALA A 281 3.73 19.84 -5.05
CA ALA A 281 2.87 21.01 -4.89
C ALA A 281 3.64 22.23 -4.36
N PHE A 282 4.49 22.04 -3.34
CA PHE A 282 5.33 23.11 -2.79
C PHE A 282 6.35 23.62 -3.81
N GLY A 283 7.03 22.72 -4.51
CA GLY A 283 7.98 23.07 -5.57
C GLY A 283 7.32 23.80 -6.74
N ALA A 284 6.10 23.39 -7.12
CA ALA A 284 5.32 24.03 -8.17
C ALA A 284 4.81 25.42 -7.74
N ALA A 285 4.31 25.56 -6.51
CA ALA A 285 3.83 26.82 -5.96
C ALA A 285 4.95 27.89 -5.91
N ARG A 286 6.17 27.50 -5.51
CA ARG A 286 7.35 28.40 -5.51
C ARG A 286 7.76 28.89 -6.89
N LYS A 287 7.38 28.17 -7.96
CA LYS A 287 7.75 28.45 -9.35
C LYS A 287 6.62 29.07 -10.16
N LEU A 288 5.54 29.53 -9.52
CA LEU A 288 4.43 30.15 -10.22
C LEU A 288 4.86 31.42 -10.94
N ARG A 289 4.38 31.59 -12.17
CA ARG A 289 4.65 32.77 -12.99
C ARG A 289 3.72 33.92 -12.58
N PRO A 290 4.13 35.19 -12.78
CA PRO A 290 3.28 36.36 -12.53
C PRO A 290 1.90 36.36 -13.20
N SER A 291 1.77 35.64 -14.33
CA SER A 291 0.50 35.50 -15.04
C SER A 291 -0.47 34.50 -14.40
N ASN A 292 -0.05 33.72 -13.40
CA ASN A 292 -0.93 32.77 -12.74
C ASN A 292 -1.86 33.52 -11.76
N PRO A 293 -3.17 33.21 -11.72
CA PRO A 293 -4.12 33.87 -10.81
C PRO A 293 -3.79 33.74 -9.32
N LEU A 294 -2.97 32.76 -8.93
CA LEU A 294 -2.52 32.54 -7.55
C LEU A 294 -1.18 33.21 -7.24
N TYR A 295 -0.56 33.88 -8.21
CA TYR A 295 0.72 34.54 -8.01
C TYR A 295 0.62 35.66 -6.95
N GLY A 296 1.59 35.71 -6.05
CA GLY A 296 1.62 36.67 -4.92
C GLY A 296 1.00 36.14 -3.62
N MET A 297 0.27 35.01 -3.66
CA MET A 297 -0.13 34.30 -2.43
C MET A 297 1.06 33.55 -1.81
N SER A 298 0.97 33.22 -0.52
CA SER A 298 1.98 32.38 0.12
C SER A 298 1.96 30.95 -0.43
N VAL A 299 3.10 30.26 -0.37
CA VAL A 299 3.22 28.86 -0.85
C VAL A 299 2.21 27.95 -0.17
N ASP A 300 2.03 28.08 1.15
CA ASP A 300 1.13 27.24 1.94
C ASP A 300 -0.34 27.46 1.58
N GLU A 301 -0.75 28.71 1.35
CA GLU A 301 -2.12 29.02 0.90
C GLU A 301 -2.40 28.43 -0.48
N ILE A 302 -1.42 28.45 -1.39
CA ILE A 302 -1.59 27.91 -2.74
C ILE A 302 -1.74 26.39 -2.70
N VAL A 303 -0.87 25.72 -1.94
CA VAL A 303 -0.94 24.27 -1.74
C VAL A 303 -2.26 23.88 -1.08
N THR A 304 -2.71 24.62 -0.07
CA THR A 304 -3.99 24.39 0.60
C THR A 304 -5.15 24.51 -0.40
N LYS A 305 -5.19 25.56 -1.21
CA LYS A 305 -6.22 25.73 -2.26
C LYS A 305 -6.22 24.60 -3.30
N TRP A 306 -5.05 24.09 -3.68
CA TRP A 306 -4.98 22.94 -4.59
C TRP A 306 -5.49 21.66 -3.95
N ASN A 307 -5.16 21.43 -2.67
CA ASN A 307 -5.62 20.27 -1.91
C ASN A 307 -7.14 20.31 -1.70
N GLU A 308 -7.71 21.46 -1.34
CA GLU A 308 -9.16 21.64 -1.19
C GLU A 308 -9.91 21.37 -2.50
N LYS A 309 -9.42 21.92 -3.62
CA LYS A 309 -10.00 21.66 -4.94
C LYS A 309 -9.88 20.18 -5.34
N GLY A 310 -8.77 19.55 -5.01
CA GLY A 310 -8.56 18.11 -5.24
C GLY A 310 -9.55 17.27 -4.44
N LYS A 311 -9.73 17.60 -3.16
CA LYS A 311 -10.69 16.94 -2.27
C LYS A 311 -12.13 17.12 -2.76
N GLU A 312 -12.54 18.35 -3.07
CA GLU A 312 -13.88 18.63 -3.60
C GLU A 312 -14.15 17.85 -4.90
N ALA A 313 -13.17 17.75 -5.79
CA ALA A 313 -13.31 16.99 -7.04
C ALA A 313 -13.44 15.48 -6.78
N ALA A 314 -12.67 14.93 -5.83
CA ALA A 314 -12.75 13.54 -5.42
C ALA A 314 -14.10 13.22 -4.76
N ASP A 315 -14.55 14.05 -3.81
CA ASP A 315 -15.83 13.89 -3.11
C ASP A 315 -17.01 13.88 -4.09
N LYS A 316 -17.03 14.80 -5.06
CA LYS A 316 -18.05 14.81 -6.13
C LYS A 316 -17.99 13.57 -7.03
N GLY A 317 -16.78 13.06 -7.28
CA GLY A 317 -16.59 11.79 -7.99
C GLY A 317 -17.19 10.61 -7.23
N THR A 318 -16.88 10.49 -5.93
CA THR A 318 -17.43 9.45 -5.05
C THR A 318 -18.96 9.48 -5.03
N ILE A 319 -19.55 10.68 -4.90
CA ILE A 319 -21.02 10.84 -4.93
C ILE A 319 -21.58 10.36 -6.26
N LEU A 320 -20.98 10.73 -7.39
CA LEU A 320 -21.43 10.26 -8.71
C LEU A 320 -21.42 8.72 -8.82
N HIS A 321 -20.35 8.06 -8.37
CA HIS A 321 -20.27 6.60 -8.37
C HIS A 321 -21.37 5.97 -7.51
N GLU A 322 -21.61 6.51 -6.31
CA GLU A 322 -22.68 6.04 -5.43
C GLU A 322 -24.06 6.14 -6.10
N GLN A 323 -24.35 7.25 -6.80
CA GLN A 323 -25.63 7.40 -7.48
C GLN A 323 -25.77 6.44 -8.67
N ILE A 324 -24.68 6.16 -9.40
CA ILE A 324 -24.67 5.18 -10.49
C ILE A 324 -24.88 3.76 -9.94
N GLU A 325 -24.25 3.42 -8.80
CA GLU A 325 -24.46 2.15 -8.11
C GLU A 325 -25.94 2.00 -7.72
N ASN A 326 -26.52 3.00 -7.05
CA ASN A 326 -27.93 3.00 -6.64
C ASN A 326 -28.87 2.81 -7.84
N PHE A 327 -28.62 3.50 -8.96
CA PHE A 327 -29.39 3.32 -10.20
C PHE A 327 -29.37 1.87 -10.69
N TYR A 328 -28.19 1.24 -10.75
CA TYR A 328 -28.09 -0.15 -11.22
C TYR A 328 -28.64 -1.17 -10.22
N LEU A 329 -28.72 -0.85 -8.93
CA LEU A 329 -29.34 -1.67 -7.90
C LEU A 329 -30.86 -1.49 -7.80
N GLY A 330 -31.41 -0.44 -8.41
CA GLY A 330 -32.81 -0.08 -8.32
C GLY A 330 -33.17 0.61 -7.00
N ASP A 331 -32.17 1.12 -6.29
CA ASP A 331 -32.32 1.90 -5.06
C ASP A 331 -32.68 3.35 -5.38
N GLU A 332 -33.13 4.10 -4.38
CA GLU A 332 -33.34 5.54 -4.52
C GLU A 332 -31.99 6.25 -4.77
N TYR A 333 -31.94 7.07 -5.81
CA TYR A 333 -30.76 7.86 -6.17
C TYR A 333 -31.11 9.32 -6.34
N ASN A 334 -30.14 10.19 -6.05
CA ASN A 334 -30.24 11.64 -6.16
C ASN A 334 -29.31 12.12 -7.29
N PRO A 335 -29.84 12.37 -8.50
CA PRO A 335 -29.03 12.76 -9.66
C PRO A 335 -28.08 13.93 -9.34
N THR A 336 -26.79 13.74 -9.60
CA THR A 336 -25.82 14.84 -9.60
C THR A 336 -25.98 15.72 -10.84
N GLU A 337 -25.30 16.87 -10.88
CA GLU A 337 -25.36 17.82 -12.01
C GLU A 337 -25.08 17.16 -13.37
N GLU A 338 -24.11 16.24 -13.41
CA GLU A 338 -23.71 15.52 -14.62
C GLU A 338 -24.44 14.18 -14.85
N PHE A 339 -25.38 13.81 -13.98
CA PHE A 339 -26.00 12.48 -13.99
C PHE A 339 -26.83 12.20 -15.25
N SER A 340 -27.40 13.23 -15.88
CA SER A 340 -28.11 13.09 -17.16
C SER A 340 -27.24 12.46 -18.25
N PHE A 341 -25.92 12.73 -18.25
CA PHE A 341 -24.99 12.10 -19.20
C PHE A 341 -24.79 10.61 -18.92
N PHE A 342 -24.90 10.16 -17.66
CA PHE A 342 -24.95 8.74 -17.33
C PHE A 342 -26.25 8.11 -17.81
N GLU A 343 -27.40 8.78 -17.64
CA GLU A 343 -28.69 8.30 -18.14
C GLU A 343 -28.68 8.13 -19.66
N ASP A 344 -28.06 9.07 -20.39
CA ASP A 344 -27.85 8.96 -21.83
C ASP A 344 -26.98 7.76 -22.20
N PHE A 345 -25.86 7.55 -21.49
CA PHE A 345 -25.06 6.33 -21.65
C PHE A 345 -25.90 5.06 -21.43
N SER A 346 -26.70 5.02 -20.36
CA SER A 346 -27.54 3.86 -20.04
C SER A 346 -28.62 3.59 -21.09
N LYS A 347 -29.18 4.64 -21.71
CA LYS A 347 -30.16 4.50 -22.81
C LYS A 347 -29.50 3.98 -24.07
N ASP A 348 -28.39 4.61 -24.48
CA ASP A 348 -27.62 4.26 -25.67
C ASP A 348 -27.05 2.83 -25.61
N HIS A 349 -26.78 2.36 -24.39
CA HIS A 349 -26.21 1.04 -24.11
C HIS A 349 -27.18 0.11 -23.37
N SER A 350 -28.49 0.26 -23.61
CA SER A 350 -29.53 -0.58 -23.00
C SER A 350 -29.42 -2.07 -23.32
N PHE A 351 -28.58 -2.46 -24.29
CA PHE A 351 -28.23 -3.85 -24.59
C PHE A 351 -27.20 -4.47 -23.62
N LEU A 352 -26.55 -3.65 -22.77
CA LEU A 352 -25.63 -4.15 -21.76
C LEU A 352 -26.41 -4.76 -20.60
N GLU A 353 -26.05 -5.98 -20.23
CA GLU A 353 -26.60 -6.65 -19.06
C GLU A 353 -25.68 -6.42 -17.85
N PRO A 354 -26.10 -5.71 -16.79
CA PRO A 354 -25.31 -5.55 -15.58
C PRO A 354 -24.89 -6.89 -14.99
N TYR A 355 -23.58 -7.11 -14.90
CA TYR A 355 -23.02 -8.31 -14.26
C TYR A 355 -22.76 -8.05 -12.79
N ARG A 356 -22.05 -6.95 -12.47
CA ARG A 356 -21.72 -6.47 -11.12
C ARG A 356 -21.38 -4.98 -11.13
N CYS A 357 -21.76 -4.27 -10.07
CA CYS A 357 -21.32 -2.91 -9.73
C CYS A 357 -20.42 -2.93 -8.50
N GLU A 358 -19.50 -1.95 -8.41
CA GLU A 358 -18.58 -1.73 -7.28
C GLU A 358 -17.95 -3.05 -6.79
N TRP A 359 -17.45 -3.85 -7.74
CA TRP A 359 -16.99 -5.20 -7.46
C TRP A 359 -15.57 -5.22 -6.94
N ARG A 360 -15.45 -5.54 -5.65
CA ARG A 360 -14.18 -5.73 -4.95
C ARG A 360 -13.54 -7.05 -5.36
N ILE A 361 -12.34 -6.96 -5.92
CA ILE A 361 -11.53 -8.09 -6.39
C ILE A 361 -10.12 -8.02 -5.80
N PHE A 362 -9.40 -9.14 -5.83
CA PHE A 362 -8.06 -9.23 -5.24
C PHE A 362 -7.21 -10.37 -5.78
N ASP A 363 -5.91 -10.24 -5.54
CA ASP A 363 -4.89 -11.26 -5.73
C ASP A 363 -4.16 -11.51 -4.40
N GLU A 364 -4.31 -12.71 -3.84
CA GLU A 364 -3.70 -13.12 -2.57
C GLU A 364 -2.19 -13.37 -2.66
N GLU A 365 -1.69 -13.69 -3.85
CA GLU A 365 -0.29 -14.03 -4.10
C GLU A 365 0.57 -12.76 -4.10
N PHE A 366 0.08 -11.73 -4.80
CA PHE A 366 0.69 -10.39 -4.80
C PHE A 366 0.19 -9.52 -3.64
N GLY A 367 -0.85 -9.94 -2.92
CA GLY A 367 -1.39 -9.23 -1.76
C GLY A 367 -1.89 -7.84 -2.12
N LEU A 368 -2.81 -7.73 -3.07
CA LEU A 368 -3.42 -6.46 -3.47
C LEU A 368 -4.90 -6.61 -3.83
N ALA A 369 -5.64 -5.51 -3.73
CA ALA A 369 -7.07 -5.47 -4.03
C ALA A 369 -7.47 -4.21 -4.79
N GLY A 370 -8.70 -4.21 -5.31
CA GLY A 370 -9.31 -3.01 -5.88
C GLY A 370 -10.78 -3.21 -6.17
N THR A 371 -11.45 -2.13 -6.51
CA THR A 371 -12.88 -2.12 -6.83
C THR A 371 -13.06 -1.73 -8.29
N ILE A 372 -13.82 -2.55 -9.02
CA ILE A 372 -14.23 -2.29 -10.40
C ILE A 372 -15.60 -1.60 -10.36
N ASP A 373 -15.72 -0.43 -10.97
CA ASP A 373 -16.96 0.35 -10.94
C ASP A 373 -18.14 -0.42 -11.56
N PHE A 374 -17.97 -0.95 -12.78
CA PHE A 374 -19.04 -1.67 -13.47
C PHE A 374 -18.51 -2.77 -14.39
N VAL A 375 -19.11 -3.95 -14.27
CA VAL A 375 -18.93 -5.11 -15.15
C VAL A 375 -20.26 -5.38 -15.83
N ALA A 376 -20.24 -5.51 -17.16
CA ALA A 376 -21.42 -5.84 -17.95
C ALA A 376 -21.16 -7.04 -18.86
N LYS A 377 -22.23 -7.75 -19.21
CA LYS A 377 -22.22 -8.68 -20.34
C LYS A 377 -22.71 -7.96 -21.59
N ASN A 378 -21.95 -8.14 -22.67
CA ASN A 378 -22.29 -7.69 -24.02
C ASN A 378 -22.14 -8.89 -24.96
N GLU A 379 -23.24 -9.34 -25.57
CA GLU A 379 -23.28 -10.55 -26.42
C GLU A 379 -22.62 -11.78 -25.74
N GLY A 380 -22.86 -11.94 -24.44
CA GLY A 380 -22.32 -13.04 -23.63
C GLY A 380 -20.85 -12.89 -23.19
N LYS A 381 -20.16 -11.82 -23.57
CA LYS A 381 -18.77 -11.53 -23.15
C LYS A 381 -18.73 -10.45 -22.08
N LEU A 382 -17.79 -10.56 -21.13
CA LEU A 382 -17.66 -9.56 -20.06
C LEU A 382 -16.84 -8.36 -20.51
N GLU A 383 -17.33 -7.17 -20.20
CA GLU A 383 -16.67 -5.90 -20.45
C GLU A 383 -16.57 -5.11 -19.14
N LEU A 384 -15.46 -4.40 -18.95
CA LEU A 384 -15.26 -3.52 -17.79
C LEU A 384 -15.51 -2.06 -18.18
N TYR A 385 -16.13 -1.32 -17.28
CA TYR A 385 -16.45 0.09 -17.42
C TYR A 385 -16.02 0.82 -16.16
N ASP A 386 -15.31 1.92 -16.34
CA ASP A 386 -14.72 2.73 -15.27
C ASP A 386 -15.20 4.17 -15.44
N TRP A 387 -15.99 4.64 -14.47
CA TRP A 387 -16.65 5.95 -14.50
C TRP A 387 -15.62 7.02 -14.13
N LYS A 388 -15.61 8.14 -14.86
CA LYS A 388 -14.65 9.23 -14.63
C LYS A 388 -15.28 10.60 -14.66
N ARG A 389 -15.31 11.22 -13.48
CA ARG A 389 -15.59 12.65 -13.32
C ARG A 389 -14.31 13.48 -13.41
N SER A 390 -13.71 13.58 -14.60
CA SER A 390 -12.43 14.30 -14.77
C SER A 390 -12.27 14.97 -16.13
N LYS A 391 -11.75 16.21 -16.11
CA LYS A 391 -11.36 16.96 -17.32
C LYS A 391 -10.03 16.52 -17.93
N LYS A 392 -9.31 15.59 -17.29
CA LYS A 392 -7.93 15.21 -17.63
C LYS A 392 -7.82 13.93 -18.45
N VAL A 393 -8.95 13.34 -18.86
CA VAL A 393 -8.99 12.05 -19.56
C VAL A 393 -9.19 12.24 -21.06
N ILE A 394 -10.09 13.15 -21.44
CA ILE A 394 -10.52 13.37 -22.82
C ILE A 394 -10.34 14.83 -23.22
N ASN A 395 -9.94 15.06 -24.47
CA ASN A 395 -10.03 16.37 -25.08
C ASN A 395 -11.46 16.55 -25.64
N PRO A 396 -12.28 17.44 -25.05
CA PRO A 396 -13.68 17.58 -25.47
C PRO A 396 -13.85 18.14 -26.89
N VAL A 397 -12.82 18.78 -27.46
CA VAL A 397 -12.87 19.35 -28.81
C VAL A 397 -12.89 18.26 -29.88
N ASN A 398 -12.16 17.16 -29.66
CA ASN A 398 -12.02 16.10 -30.65
C ASN A 398 -12.45 14.71 -30.15
N GLY A 399 -12.87 14.60 -28.88
CA GLY A 399 -13.29 13.36 -28.25
C GLY A 399 -12.17 12.33 -28.02
N LYS A 400 -10.90 12.70 -28.25
CA LYS A 400 -9.77 11.77 -28.13
C LYS A 400 -9.19 11.75 -26.72
N PRO A 401 -8.61 10.61 -26.29
CA PRO A 401 -7.85 10.52 -25.06
C PRO A 401 -6.67 11.49 -24.99
N ILE A 402 -6.40 11.97 -23.78
CA ILE A 402 -5.20 12.76 -23.46
C ILE A 402 -4.10 11.77 -23.06
N GLU A 403 -3.42 11.22 -24.06
CA GLU A 403 -2.41 10.17 -23.85
C GLU A 403 -1.02 10.74 -23.52
N THR A 404 -0.75 11.99 -23.89
CA THR A 404 0.57 12.63 -23.76
C THR A 404 0.60 13.66 -22.63
N ASP A 405 1.68 13.66 -21.86
CA ASP A 405 1.89 14.66 -20.81
C ASP A 405 2.59 15.88 -21.40
N LYS A 406 1.97 17.06 -21.22
CA LYS A 406 2.48 18.31 -21.81
C LYS A 406 3.80 18.80 -21.19
N TRP A 407 4.23 18.23 -20.07
CA TRP A 407 5.50 18.54 -19.42
C TRP A 407 6.54 17.43 -19.61
N GLY A 408 6.21 16.40 -20.41
CA GLY A 408 7.09 15.27 -20.67
C GLY A 408 7.33 14.36 -19.46
N LYS A 409 6.43 14.39 -18.46
CA LYS A 409 6.50 13.46 -17.33
C LYS A 409 6.12 12.06 -17.80
N ARG A 410 6.86 11.07 -17.30
CA ARG A 410 6.70 9.66 -17.67
C ARG A 410 6.88 8.76 -16.45
N GLY A 411 6.47 7.51 -16.59
CA GLY A 411 6.71 6.49 -15.58
C GLY A 411 8.18 6.17 -15.37
N ILE A 412 8.48 5.30 -14.41
CA ILE A 412 9.84 4.80 -14.11
C ILE A 412 10.03 3.34 -14.53
N GLY A 413 11.29 2.89 -14.57
CA GLY A 413 11.62 1.51 -14.93
C GLY A 413 11.08 1.13 -16.30
N LYS A 414 10.39 -0.01 -16.41
CA LYS A 414 9.78 -0.44 -17.69
C LYS A 414 8.60 0.42 -18.14
N LEU A 415 8.08 1.35 -17.31
CA LEU A 415 7.03 2.29 -17.69
C LEU A 415 7.59 3.62 -18.21
N ALA A 416 8.90 3.74 -18.42
CA ALA A 416 9.56 4.98 -18.87
C ALA A 416 9.13 5.50 -20.25
N ASN A 417 8.40 4.71 -21.02
CA ASN A 417 7.79 5.09 -22.30
C ASN A 417 6.29 5.46 -22.18
N ILE A 418 5.70 5.36 -20.99
CA ILE A 418 4.31 5.73 -20.71
C ILE A 418 4.30 7.13 -20.10
N ASP A 419 3.58 8.04 -20.74
CA ASP A 419 3.39 9.41 -20.27
C ASP A 419 2.48 9.45 -19.01
N ASP A 420 2.78 10.36 -18.08
CA ASP A 420 2.10 10.53 -16.80
C ASP A 420 0.77 11.29 -16.99
N THR A 421 -0.24 10.59 -17.51
CA THR A 421 -1.57 11.14 -17.75
C THR A 421 -2.64 10.34 -17.02
N SER A 422 -3.75 11.00 -16.63
CA SER A 422 -4.87 10.30 -16.00
C SER A 422 -5.38 9.13 -16.86
N TYR A 423 -5.44 9.30 -18.18
CA TYR A 423 -5.82 8.23 -19.10
C TYR A 423 -4.90 7.00 -18.97
N ASN A 424 -3.57 7.18 -19.04
CA ASN A 424 -2.62 6.07 -18.98
C ASN A 424 -2.65 5.34 -17.62
N HIS A 425 -2.86 6.09 -16.52
CA HIS A 425 -3.05 5.49 -15.19
C HIS A 425 -4.29 4.58 -15.16
N TYR A 426 -5.42 5.03 -15.72
CA TYR A 426 -6.64 4.21 -15.78
C TYR A 426 -6.50 3.01 -16.71
N CYS A 427 -5.77 3.13 -17.83
CA CYS A 427 -5.45 1.98 -18.68
C CYS A 427 -4.69 0.89 -17.91
N LEU A 428 -3.72 1.28 -17.08
CA LEU A 428 -2.98 0.35 -16.23
C LEU A 428 -3.87 -0.26 -15.14
N GLN A 429 -4.75 0.54 -14.53
CA GLN A 429 -5.70 0.09 -13.50
C GLN A 429 -6.68 -0.94 -14.05
N GLN A 430 -7.37 -0.63 -15.15
CA GLN A 430 -8.28 -1.55 -15.83
C GLN A 430 -7.55 -2.83 -16.28
N SER A 431 -6.32 -2.69 -16.79
CA SER A 431 -5.49 -3.86 -17.15
C SER A 431 -5.16 -4.75 -15.95
N LEU A 432 -4.89 -4.15 -14.78
CA LEU A 432 -4.66 -4.90 -13.55
C LEU A 432 -5.94 -5.63 -13.08
N TYR A 433 -7.09 -4.96 -13.14
CA TYR A 433 -8.38 -5.59 -12.82
C TYR A 433 -8.70 -6.77 -13.75
N ARG A 434 -8.52 -6.58 -15.05
CA ARG A 434 -8.65 -7.67 -16.03
C ARG A 434 -7.72 -8.83 -15.73
N PHE A 435 -6.45 -8.56 -15.42
CA PHE A 435 -5.49 -9.60 -15.07
C PHE A 435 -5.96 -10.42 -13.85
N ILE A 436 -6.45 -9.75 -12.79
CA ILE A 436 -6.96 -10.40 -11.58
C ILE A 436 -8.19 -11.25 -11.88
N LEU A 437 -9.15 -10.73 -12.66
CA LEU A 437 -10.36 -11.47 -13.04
C LEU A 437 -10.03 -12.74 -13.84
N GLU A 438 -9.18 -12.61 -14.85
CA GLU A 438 -8.77 -13.74 -15.69
C GLU A 438 -8.00 -14.79 -14.87
N LYS A 439 -7.08 -14.36 -13.99
CA LYS A 439 -6.23 -15.26 -13.19
C LYS A 439 -6.98 -15.92 -12.03
N ASN A 440 -7.71 -15.15 -11.22
CA ASN A 440 -8.20 -15.58 -9.90
C ASN A 440 -9.72 -15.84 -9.86
N TYR A 441 -10.46 -15.36 -10.86
CA TYR A 441 -11.92 -15.51 -10.95
C TYR A 441 -12.34 -16.39 -12.15
N GLY A 442 -11.40 -16.74 -13.04
CA GLY A 442 -11.69 -17.55 -14.23
C GLY A 442 -12.61 -16.84 -15.23
N LEU A 443 -12.65 -15.51 -15.21
CA LEU A 443 -13.53 -14.70 -16.04
C LEU A 443 -12.74 -14.01 -17.15
N GLU A 444 -13.10 -14.30 -18.40
CA GLU A 444 -12.50 -13.65 -19.57
C GLU A 444 -13.16 -12.30 -19.84
N VAL A 445 -12.34 -11.25 -19.96
CA VAL A 445 -12.79 -9.89 -20.27
C VAL A 445 -12.48 -9.60 -21.74
N SER A 446 -13.49 -9.30 -22.54
CA SER A 446 -13.32 -8.97 -23.96
C SER A 446 -12.79 -7.55 -24.15
N LYS A 447 -13.39 -6.57 -23.47
CA LYS A 447 -13.08 -5.14 -23.63
C LYS A 447 -13.12 -4.39 -22.30
N MET A 448 -12.47 -3.23 -22.29
CA MET A 448 -12.43 -2.33 -21.15
C MET A 448 -12.67 -0.92 -21.67
N PHE A 449 -13.43 -0.13 -20.92
CA PHE A 449 -13.79 1.23 -21.30
C PHE A 449 -13.62 2.20 -20.13
N LEU A 450 -13.25 3.44 -20.47
CA LEU A 450 -13.49 4.59 -19.61
C LEU A 450 -14.75 5.31 -20.10
N VAL A 451 -15.59 5.72 -19.17
CA VAL A 451 -16.75 6.56 -19.46
C VAL A 451 -16.63 7.87 -18.70
N VAL A 452 -16.36 8.94 -19.43
CA VAL A 452 -16.10 10.26 -18.87
C VAL A 452 -17.40 11.06 -18.80
N ILE A 453 -17.75 11.46 -17.59
CA ILE A 453 -19.01 12.09 -17.22
C ILE A 453 -18.66 13.35 -16.41
N HIS A 454 -18.75 14.52 -17.03
CA HIS A 454 -18.33 15.77 -16.39
C HIS A 454 -19.25 16.93 -16.79
N PRO A 455 -19.67 17.80 -15.86
CA PRO A 455 -20.61 18.90 -16.14
C PRO A 455 -20.07 20.02 -17.05
N ASP A 456 -18.78 19.97 -17.43
CA ASP A 456 -18.18 20.97 -18.33
C ASP A 456 -18.22 20.50 -19.79
N TYR A 457 -18.67 19.27 -20.01
CA TYR A 457 -18.78 18.67 -21.33
C TYR A 457 -20.24 18.73 -21.79
N GLN A 458 -20.44 18.57 -23.10
CA GLN A 458 -21.79 18.61 -23.71
C GLN A 458 -22.44 17.22 -23.79
N GLN A 459 -21.68 16.17 -23.48
CA GLN A 459 -22.08 14.77 -23.57
C GLN A 459 -21.11 13.90 -22.74
N TYR A 460 -21.47 12.64 -22.52
CA TYR A 460 -20.51 11.64 -22.06
C TYR A 460 -19.52 11.28 -23.18
N TYR A 461 -18.34 10.78 -22.80
CA TYR A 461 -17.39 10.16 -23.74
C TYR A 461 -17.09 8.74 -23.30
N LYS A 462 -17.30 7.77 -24.20
CA LYS A 462 -16.90 6.38 -24.02
C LYS A 462 -15.64 6.10 -24.85
N VAL A 463 -14.60 5.57 -24.21
CA VAL A 463 -13.33 5.23 -24.87
C VAL A 463 -12.89 3.83 -24.49
N GLU A 464 -12.56 3.01 -25.49
CA GLU A 464 -11.95 1.69 -25.30
C GLU A 464 -10.49 1.82 -24.87
N VAL A 465 -10.07 1.07 -23.86
CA VAL A 465 -8.68 1.09 -23.35
C VAL A 465 -7.94 -0.21 -23.66
N PRO A 466 -6.62 -0.13 -23.94
CA PRO A 466 -5.82 -1.30 -24.27
C PRO A 466 -5.56 -2.19 -23.05
N TYR A 467 -5.34 -3.50 -23.29
CA TYR A 467 -4.85 -4.40 -22.26
C TYR A 467 -3.32 -4.38 -22.17
N LEU A 468 -2.81 -3.71 -21.15
CA LEU A 468 -1.39 -3.47 -20.89
C LEU A 468 -0.74 -4.57 -20.02
N LYS A 469 -1.03 -5.85 -20.33
CA LYS A 469 -0.64 -7.02 -19.50
C LYS A 469 0.84 -7.04 -19.11
N ASN A 470 1.74 -6.71 -20.04
CA ASN A 470 3.19 -6.76 -19.78
C ASN A 470 3.64 -5.74 -18.72
N TYR A 471 3.02 -4.55 -18.70
CA TYR A 471 3.31 -3.53 -17.68
C TYR A 471 2.70 -3.93 -16.33
N VAL A 472 1.50 -4.51 -16.33
CA VAL A 472 0.89 -5.09 -15.13
C VAL A 472 1.79 -6.15 -14.50
N LEU A 473 2.24 -7.15 -15.28
CA LEU A 473 3.16 -8.17 -14.80
C LEU A 473 4.47 -7.59 -14.28
N TYR A 474 5.00 -6.54 -14.92
CA TYR A 474 6.20 -5.87 -14.42
C TYR A 474 5.94 -5.22 -13.04
N MET A 475 4.85 -4.47 -12.88
CA MET A 475 4.50 -3.83 -11.59
C MET A 475 4.25 -4.87 -10.49
N LEU A 476 3.58 -5.98 -10.80
CA LEU A 476 3.32 -7.04 -9.83
C LEU A 476 4.61 -7.73 -9.36
N ASN A 477 5.59 -7.87 -10.24
CA ASN A 477 6.89 -8.47 -9.90
C ASN A 477 7.81 -7.55 -9.06
N THR A 478 7.38 -6.33 -8.71
CA THR A 478 8.14 -5.45 -7.79
C THR A 478 7.72 -5.59 -6.33
N LEU A 479 6.63 -6.32 -6.07
CA LEU A 479 6.02 -6.55 -4.75
C LEU A 479 6.70 -7.64 -3.91
#